data_AF-M0DGE8-F1
#
_entry.id   AF-M0DGE8-F1
#
_cell.length_a   1.000
_cell.length_b   1.000
_cell.length_c   1.000
_cell.angle_alpha   90.00
_cell.angle_beta   90.00
_cell.angle_gamma   90.00
#
_symmetry.space_group_name_H-M   'P 1'
#
loop_
_entity.id
_entity.type
_entity.pdbx_description
1 polymer ?
#
loop_
_entity_poly.entity_id
_entity_poly.type
_entity_poly.pdbx_seq_one_letter_code
_entity_poly.pdbx_strand_id
1 'polypeptide(L)'
;MREEPTTTNREETRRNRDEGVNADTDPGADSLSDTDAESERAESAASAADPNLTDGGAAVGAHEDPAVVPETAATDDDSEADAVLELEGVVKRYGSETAVSGLDLTVREGELVTLLGPSGCGKTTTLRMIAGLETATEGTIAVGGDVVDDGGTPTPPEDRDVGLVFQEFALFPHLSVAENVAFGLDDPDSAEAERRTSDLLELVGLGDYGDRSPADLSGGQRQRVALARSLAPEPDVLLLDEPFSNLDVSLRVRMREEVKRILEEAGVTAVSVTHDQEEALSISDRVAVVNDGRVEQVGSPGEVFENPTSRFVASFLGQASFLPATVTDEAVETAVGSYHRDLLTGLGDGYAGSSVDVLVRPDDLRATPTAEGDADGTVVRRQYTGPSFVYHVRLNDGTVVRCLHNHTEEFDVGEPVAVTLVADHALAWYPSQ
;
A
#
# COMPACT_ATOMS: atom_id res chain seq x y z
N MET A 1 55.90 -55.93 -18.45
CA MET A 1 55.48 -56.98 -17.51
C MET A 1 54.32 -56.41 -16.72
N ARG A 2 53.09 -56.70 -17.17
CA ARG A 2 52.13 -57.65 -16.56
C ARG A 2 51.28 -56.91 -15.50
N GLU A 3 49.95 -56.90 -15.48
CA GLU A 3 48.91 -57.75 -16.11
C GLU A 3 47.55 -57.01 -16.12
N GLU A 4 46.74 -57.29 -17.14
CA GLU A 4 45.27 -57.10 -17.29
C GLU A 4 44.48 -58.10 -16.40
N PRO A 5 43.12 -58.01 -16.16
CA PRO A 5 42.05 -58.16 -17.17
C PRO A 5 40.76 -57.30 -16.99
N THR A 6 40.11 -56.82 -18.06
CA THR A 6 39.10 -57.43 -18.99
C THR A 6 37.73 -57.78 -18.39
N THR A 7 36.67 -57.11 -18.87
CA THR A 7 35.44 -57.63 -19.55
C THR A 7 34.40 -56.48 -19.60
N THR A 8 33.83 -55.97 -20.70
CA THR A 8 33.43 -56.41 -22.06
C THR A 8 31.90 -56.57 -22.18
N ASN A 9 31.34 -55.68 -23.02
CA ASN A 9 30.22 -55.78 -23.97
C ASN A 9 28.77 -56.09 -23.55
N ARG A 10 27.84 -55.24 -24.04
CA ARG A 10 27.13 -55.35 -25.34
C ARG A 10 26.17 -54.15 -25.47
N GLU A 11 26.33 -53.20 -26.40
CA GLU A 11 26.02 -53.27 -27.84
C GLU A 11 24.77 -54.10 -28.19
N GLU A 12 23.66 -53.43 -28.50
CA GLU A 12 23.12 -53.26 -29.87
C GLU A 12 21.80 -52.46 -29.77
N THR A 13 21.44 -51.41 -30.51
CA THR A 13 21.64 -50.96 -31.91
C THR A 13 20.26 -50.85 -32.57
N ARG A 14 19.83 -49.59 -32.81
CA ARG A 14 19.05 -49.10 -33.99
C ARG A 14 17.59 -49.63 -34.15
N ARG A 15 16.64 -48.94 -34.76
CA ARG A 15 16.58 -47.71 -35.58
C ARG A 15 15.09 -47.38 -35.82
N ASN A 16 14.83 -46.08 -36.01
CA ASN A 16 13.88 -45.44 -36.94
C ASN A 16 12.37 -45.67 -36.75
N ARG A 17 11.55 -44.60 -36.63
CA ARG A 17 11.09 -43.67 -37.70
C ARG A 17 10.40 -44.41 -38.85
N ASP A 18 9.07 -44.30 -38.95
CA ASP A 18 8.41 -43.30 -39.82
C ASP A 18 6.86 -43.37 -39.70
N GLU A 19 6.27 -42.17 -39.78
CA GLU A 19 5.08 -41.74 -40.56
C GLU A 19 3.78 -42.58 -40.63
N GLY A 20 2.64 -41.84 -40.60
CA GLY A 20 1.33 -42.27 -41.14
C GLY A 20 0.17 -42.06 -40.16
N VAL A 21 -0.49 -40.88 -40.09
CA VAL A 21 -1.59 -40.40 -40.96
C VAL A 21 -2.99 -40.96 -40.60
N ASN A 22 -3.85 -40.00 -40.23
CA ASN A 22 -5.31 -39.86 -40.42
C ASN A 22 -6.36 -40.47 -39.47
N ALA A 23 -7.33 -39.55 -39.26
CA ALA A 23 -8.77 -39.69 -39.07
C ALA A 23 -9.28 -39.97 -37.64
N ASP A 24 -9.90 -38.95 -37.05
CA ASP A 24 -11.36 -39.01 -36.88
C ASP A 24 -11.98 -37.61 -36.91
N THR A 25 -13.10 -37.55 -37.62
CA THR A 25 -13.98 -36.40 -37.85
C THR A 25 -15.33 -36.81 -37.30
N ASP A 26 -15.99 -35.99 -36.49
CA ASP A 26 -17.46 -35.93 -36.49
C ASP A 26 -17.97 -34.56 -35.96
N PRO A 27 -19.12 -34.06 -36.47
CA PRO A 27 -19.53 -32.65 -36.43
C PRO A 27 -20.75 -32.37 -35.53
N GLY A 28 -21.19 -31.10 -35.51
CA GLY A 28 -22.51 -30.65 -35.02
C GLY A 28 -22.36 -29.40 -34.16
N ALA A 29 -22.41 -28.18 -34.71
CA ALA A 29 -23.63 -27.45 -35.08
C ALA A 29 -24.66 -27.41 -33.94
N ASP A 30 -24.68 -26.30 -33.19
CA ASP A 30 -25.97 -25.65 -32.93
C ASP A 30 -25.81 -24.13 -32.84
N SER A 31 -26.61 -23.49 -33.69
CA SER A 31 -26.82 -22.06 -33.85
C SER A 31 -27.91 -21.61 -32.90
N LEU A 32 -27.68 -20.54 -32.14
CA LEU A 32 -28.75 -19.70 -31.61
C LEU A 32 -28.43 -18.23 -31.93
N SER A 33 -29.06 -17.78 -33.01
CA SER A 33 -29.44 -16.39 -33.26
C SER A 33 -30.73 -16.10 -32.49
N ASP A 34 -30.82 -14.96 -31.80
CA ASP A 34 -32.05 -14.19 -31.49
C ASP A 34 -31.72 -13.23 -30.33
N THR A 35 -32.19 -11.99 -30.25
CA THR A 35 -32.66 -10.99 -31.21
C THR A 35 -32.60 -9.65 -30.43
N ASP A 36 -32.52 -8.56 -31.17
CA ASP A 36 -32.73 -7.17 -30.77
C ASP A 36 -33.72 -6.90 -29.62
N ALA A 37 -33.40 -5.93 -28.74
CA ALA A 37 -34.35 -4.96 -28.20
C ALA A 37 -33.66 -3.73 -27.57
N GLU A 38 -33.79 -2.59 -28.26
CA GLU A 38 -34.21 -1.25 -27.79
C GLU A 38 -33.61 -0.74 -26.45
N SER A 39 -32.72 0.26 -26.41
CA SER A 39 -32.86 1.69 -26.75
C SER A 39 -34.09 2.39 -26.14
N GLU A 40 -33.95 2.96 -24.93
CA GLU A 40 -34.65 4.20 -24.58
C GLU A 40 -33.72 5.18 -23.84
N ARG A 41 -33.57 6.35 -24.47
CA ARG A 41 -32.99 7.57 -23.92
C ARG A 41 -34.03 8.26 -23.04
N ALA A 42 -33.59 8.87 -21.94
CA ALA A 42 -34.29 9.98 -21.32
C ALA A 42 -33.30 11.12 -21.07
N GLU A 43 -33.31 12.09 -21.97
CA GLU A 43 -32.84 13.47 -21.72
C GLU A 43 -33.99 14.29 -21.14
N SER A 44 -33.71 15.12 -20.13
CA SER A 44 -34.22 16.49 -19.86
C SER A 44 -34.09 16.74 -18.34
N ALA A 45 -33.79 17.92 -17.81
CA ALA A 45 -33.38 19.22 -18.33
C ALA A 45 -32.96 20.09 -17.13
N ALA A 46 -32.01 20.99 -17.40
CA ALA A 46 -31.89 22.39 -16.95
C ALA A 46 -32.43 22.84 -15.56
N SER A 47 -31.53 23.48 -14.80
CA SER A 47 -31.83 24.66 -13.97
C SER A 47 -30.52 25.46 -13.83
N ALA A 48 -30.30 26.47 -14.66
CA ALA A 48 -30.63 27.89 -14.41
C ALA A 48 -29.72 28.55 -13.36
N ALA A 49 -28.87 29.42 -13.88
CA ALA A 49 -27.99 30.34 -13.19
C ALA A 49 -28.77 31.48 -12.52
N ASP A 50 -28.19 32.05 -11.47
CA ASP A 50 -28.49 33.41 -11.02
C ASP A 50 -27.20 34.09 -10.52
N PRO A 51 -26.70 35.15 -11.18
CA PRO A 51 -25.59 35.95 -10.70
C PRO A 51 -26.11 37.30 -10.19
N ASN A 52 -25.75 37.69 -8.96
CA ASN A 52 -25.62 39.11 -8.65
C ASN A 52 -24.74 39.38 -7.42
N LEU A 53 -23.54 39.88 -7.69
CA LEU A 53 -22.67 40.58 -6.75
C LEU A 53 -22.58 42.05 -7.18
N THR A 54 -23.03 42.95 -6.30
CA THR A 54 -22.65 44.38 -6.18
C THR A 54 -23.08 44.78 -4.76
N ASP A 55 -22.49 45.70 -4.02
CA ASP A 55 -21.26 46.49 -4.00
C ASP A 55 -21.26 47.08 -2.56
N GLY A 56 -20.11 47.32 -1.95
CA GLY A 56 -20.07 47.81 -0.58
C GLY A 56 -18.67 47.92 0.01
N GLY A 57 -17.93 48.93 -0.44
CA GLY A 57 -16.65 49.32 0.16
C GLY A 57 -16.78 50.05 1.50
N ALA A 58 -15.73 49.90 2.32
CA ALA A 58 -15.13 50.87 3.27
C ALA A 58 -14.16 50.08 4.18
N ALA A 59 -13.04 50.56 4.71
CA ALA A 59 -12.10 51.64 4.45
C ALA A 59 -10.97 51.46 5.50
N VAL A 60 -9.74 51.81 5.12
CA VAL A 60 -8.59 52.28 5.97
C VAL A 60 -7.92 51.32 6.97
N GLY A 61 -6.59 51.21 6.83
CA GLY A 61 -5.69 50.90 7.95
C GLY A 61 -4.30 50.44 7.52
N ALA A 62 -3.41 51.37 7.18
CA ALA A 62 -1.98 51.09 7.00
C ALA A 62 -1.26 51.11 8.36
N HIS A 63 -0.40 50.13 8.65
CA HIS A 63 0.81 50.27 9.46
C HIS A 63 1.76 49.07 9.24
N GLU A 64 3.04 49.40 9.11
CA GLU A 64 4.21 48.58 8.79
C GLU A 64 4.76 47.77 9.99
N ASP A 65 5.19 46.52 9.72
CA ASP A 65 6.31 45.69 10.25
C ASP A 65 6.53 45.46 11.78
N PRO A 66 7.16 44.32 12.21
CA PRO A 66 8.12 43.49 11.45
C PRO A 66 7.96 41.96 11.55
N ALA A 67 8.73 41.32 10.67
CA ALA A 67 9.11 39.91 10.60
C ALA A 67 9.16 39.15 11.93
N VAL A 68 8.40 38.05 11.99
CA VAL A 68 8.61 36.92 12.90
C VAL A 68 8.87 35.71 12.02
N VAL A 69 10.07 35.16 12.16
CA VAL A 69 10.50 33.90 11.53
C VAL A 69 9.67 32.77 12.14
N PRO A 70 8.92 31.95 11.39
CA PRO A 70 8.43 30.70 11.94
C PRO A 70 9.57 29.70 11.85
N GLU A 71 10.24 29.52 12.98
CA GLU A 71 10.94 28.29 13.31
C GLU A 71 9.92 27.17 13.17
N THR A 72 10.08 26.30 12.16
CA THR A 72 9.26 25.11 11.94
C THR A 72 9.51 24.13 13.08
N ALA A 73 8.87 24.39 14.21
CA ALA A 73 8.45 23.36 15.13
C ALA A 73 7.29 22.63 14.46
N ALA A 74 7.51 21.36 14.12
CA ALA A 74 6.43 20.41 13.95
C ALA A 74 5.57 20.51 15.20
N THR A 75 4.42 21.15 15.08
CA THR A 75 3.43 21.16 16.14
C THR A 75 2.53 20.00 15.78
N ASP A 76 2.79 18.86 16.43
CA ASP A 76 1.78 17.84 16.63
C ASP A 76 0.56 18.57 17.18
N ASP A 77 -0.52 18.59 16.40
CA ASP A 77 -1.81 19.07 16.90
C ASP A 77 -2.34 17.99 17.86
N ASP A 78 -1.83 18.08 19.08
CA ASP A 78 -2.25 17.37 20.29
C ASP A 78 -3.73 17.68 20.57
N SER A 79 -4.63 16.92 19.96
CA SER A 79 -5.79 16.49 20.72
C SER A 79 -5.41 15.20 21.43
N GLU A 80 -5.52 15.19 22.76
CA GLU A 80 -5.57 14.02 23.66
C GLU A 80 -6.66 13.03 23.19
N ALA A 81 -6.48 12.42 22.03
CA ALA A 81 -7.12 11.17 21.69
C ALA A 81 -6.28 10.11 22.40
N ASP A 82 -6.91 9.33 23.28
CA ASP A 82 -6.21 8.35 24.11
C ASP A 82 -5.40 7.40 23.21
N ALA A 83 -4.08 7.53 23.27
CA ALA A 83 -3.17 6.64 22.57
C ALA A 83 -3.32 5.24 23.17
N VAL A 84 -3.68 4.26 22.34
CA VAL A 84 -3.86 2.88 22.79
C VAL A 84 -2.57 2.07 22.62
N LEU A 85 -1.72 2.45 21.67
CA LEU A 85 -0.40 1.85 21.49
C LEU A 85 0.64 2.95 21.26
N GLU A 86 1.71 2.89 22.03
CA GLU A 86 2.84 3.82 21.95
C GLU A 86 4.15 3.04 21.89
N LEU A 87 4.96 3.35 20.88
CA LEU A 87 6.32 2.88 20.71
C LEU A 87 7.22 4.11 20.80
N GLU A 88 8.10 4.13 21.79
CA GLU A 88 9.05 5.22 22.02
C GLU A 88 10.48 4.72 21.87
N GLY A 89 11.17 5.15 20.81
CA GLY A 89 12.56 4.82 20.54
C GLY A 89 12.84 3.31 20.52
N VAL A 90 11.89 2.49 20.08
CA VAL A 90 11.99 1.02 20.17
C VAL A 90 13.13 0.52 19.28
N VAL A 91 14.03 -0.27 19.86
CA VAL A 91 15.18 -0.87 19.16
C VAL A 91 15.13 -2.38 19.30
N LYS A 92 15.42 -3.09 18.20
CA LYS A 92 15.70 -4.53 18.24
C LYS A 92 17.04 -4.86 17.62
N ARG A 93 17.91 -5.52 18.39
CA ARG A 93 19.19 -6.05 17.91
C ARG A 93 19.23 -7.58 18.00
N TYR A 94 19.72 -8.20 16.93
CA TYR A 94 20.07 -9.62 16.86
C TYR A 94 21.59 -9.73 16.72
N GLY A 95 22.29 -9.89 17.84
CA GLY A 95 23.75 -9.85 17.84
C GLY A 95 24.27 -8.48 17.40
N SER A 96 24.94 -8.42 16.24
CA SER A 96 25.46 -7.18 15.65
C SER A 96 24.49 -6.48 14.70
N GLU A 97 23.40 -7.15 14.30
CA GLU A 97 22.43 -6.62 13.35
C GLU A 97 21.33 -5.87 14.09
N THR A 98 20.97 -4.67 13.63
CA THR A 98 19.86 -3.88 14.19
C THR A 98 18.68 -3.96 13.24
N ALA A 99 17.65 -4.70 13.63
CA ALA A 99 16.45 -4.91 12.80
C ALA A 99 15.43 -3.78 12.93
N VAL A 100 15.35 -3.16 14.11
CA VAL A 100 14.53 -1.96 14.40
C VAL A 100 15.42 -0.96 15.13
N SER A 101 15.40 0.31 14.72
CA SER A 101 16.45 1.29 15.01
C SER A 101 15.87 2.59 15.58
N GLY A 102 15.19 2.51 16.73
CA GLY A 102 14.59 3.67 17.37
C GLY A 102 13.32 4.06 16.64
N LEU A 103 12.35 3.15 16.63
CA LEU A 103 11.06 3.32 15.99
C LEU A 103 10.11 4.01 16.96
N ASP A 104 9.59 5.16 16.52
CA ASP A 104 8.54 5.92 17.20
C ASP A 104 7.21 5.74 16.45
N LEU A 105 6.16 5.35 17.16
CA LEU A 105 4.83 5.20 16.59
C LEU A 105 3.75 5.32 17.67
N THR A 106 2.74 6.14 17.39
CA THR A 106 1.54 6.27 18.21
C THR A 106 0.31 5.89 17.39
N VAL A 107 -0.51 5.00 17.95
CA VAL A 107 -1.77 4.54 17.38
C VAL A 107 -2.92 4.94 18.31
N ARG A 108 -3.91 5.61 17.73
CA ARG A 108 -5.06 6.16 18.47
C ARG A 108 -6.19 5.15 18.54
N GLU A 109 -7.07 5.32 19.53
CA GLU A 109 -8.26 4.48 19.66
C GLU A 109 -9.09 4.44 18.36
N GLY A 110 -9.44 3.22 17.91
CA GLY A 110 -10.25 2.99 16.71
C GLY A 110 -9.54 3.25 15.38
N GLU A 111 -8.24 3.56 15.40
CA GLU A 111 -7.44 3.84 14.21
C GLU A 111 -6.83 2.56 13.62
N LEU A 112 -6.84 2.43 12.29
CA LEU A 112 -6.09 1.41 11.56
C LEU A 112 -4.79 2.02 10.98
N VAL A 113 -3.66 1.66 11.58
CA VAL A 113 -2.33 2.08 11.13
C VAL A 113 -1.63 0.93 10.41
N THR A 114 -1.12 1.18 9.19
CA THR A 114 -0.30 0.19 8.48
C THR A 114 1.18 0.55 8.50
N LEU A 115 2.00 -0.37 9.02
CA LEU A 115 3.43 -0.41 8.79
C LEU A 115 3.70 -0.92 7.37
N LEU A 116 4.20 -0.04 6.52
CA LEU A 116 4.48 -0.32 5.11
C LEU A 116 5.96 -0.15 4.84
N GLY A 117 6.58 -1.09 4.11
CA GLY A 117 7.98 -0.94 3.74
C GLY A 117 8.57 -2.17 3.05
N PRO A 118 9.83 -2.10 2.58
CA PRO A 118 10.50 -3.20 1.90
C PRO A 118 10.57 -4.48 2.75
N SER A 119 10.76 -5.63 2.10
CA SER A 119 11.05 -6.87 2.83
C SER A 119 12.32 -6.71 3.68
N GLY A 120 12.27 -7.12 4.94
CA GLY A 120 13.40 -7.05 5.85
C GLY A 120 13.60 -5.73 6.60
N CYS A 121 12.74 -4.70 6.42
CA CYS A 121 12.89 -3.42 7.13
C CYS A 121 12.41 -3.44 8.61
N GLY A 122 12.10 -4.62 9.19
CA GLY A 122 11.77 -4.74 10.61
C GLY A 122 10.28 -4.71 10.97
N LYS A 123 9.35 -4.70 10.01
CA LYS A 123 7.88 -4.64 10.27
C LYS A 123 7.35 -5.78 11.12
N THR A 124 7.55 -7.03 10.68
CA THR A 124 7.11 -8.22 11.43
C THR A 124 7.85 -8.33 12.78
N THR A 125 9.10 -7.89 12.86
CA THR A 125 9.83 -7.80 14.14
C THR A 125 9.16 -6.80 15.09
N THR A 126 8.75 -5.63 14.57
CA THR A 126 8.01 -4.61 15.34
C THR A 126 6.68 -5.17 15.84
N LEU A 127 5.91 -5.80 14.96
CA LEU A 127 4.63 -6.42 15.31
C LEU A 127 4.79 -7.53 16.36
N ARG A 128 5.82 -8.37 16.25
CA ARG A 128 6.14 -9.40 17.26
C ARG A 128 6.58 -8.81 18.60
N MET A 129 7.25 -7.67 18.61
CA MET A 129 7.59 -6.98 19.86
C MET A 129 6.35 -6.41 20.54
N ILE A 130 5.40 -5.84 19.79
CA ILE A 130 4.12 -5.39 20.34
C ILE A 130 3.37 -6.58 20.98
N ALA A 131 3.28 -7.70 20.25
CA ALA A 131 2.64 -8.94 20.72
C ALA A 131 3.38 -9.66 21.88
N GLY A 132 4.57 -9.21 22.30
CA GLY A 132 5.38 -9.88 23.31
C GLY A 132 6.06 -11.18 22.87
N LEU A 133 5.98 -11.52 21.58
CA LEU A 133 6.63 -12.69 20.99
C LEU A 133 8.13 -12.46 20.75
N GLU A 134 8.58 -11.21 20.84
CA GLU A 134 9.97 -10.79 20.82
C GLU A 134 10.16 -9.67 21.85
N THR A 135 11.34 -9.59 22.47
CA THR A 135 11.62 -8.54 23.47
C THR A 135 12.36 -7.37 22.83
N ALA A 136 11.99 -6.13 23.18
CA ALA A 136 12.75 -4.95 22.80
C ALA A 136 14.17 -5.00 23.40
N THR A 137 15.14 -4.44 22.68
CA THR A 137 16.50 -4.26 23.20
C THR A 137 16.63 -2.95 23.97
N GLU A 138 15.98 -1.90 23.47
CA GLU A 138 15.90 -0.55 24.07
C GLU A 138 14.55 0.06 23.66
N GLY A 139 14.20 1.17 24.32
CA GLY A 139 12.94 1.88 24.10
C GLY A 139 11.80 1.30 24.93
N THR A 140 10.60 1.82 24.72
CA THR A 140 9.42 1.49 25.50
C THR A 140 8.24 1.19 24.59
N ILE A 141 7.46 0.17 24.95
CA ILE A 141 6.19 -0.19 24.33
C ILE A 141 5.13 -0.10 25.41
N ALA A 142 4.10 0.72 25.18
CA ALA A 142 2.92 0.82 26.04
C ALA A 142 1.65 0.44 25.28
N VAL A 143 0.75 -0.30 25.94
CA VAL A 143 -0.56 -0.72 25.42
C VAL A 143 -1.61 -0.36 26.46
N GLY A 144 -2.69 0.32 26.07
CA GLY A 144 -3.75 0.75 26.99
C GLY A 144 -3.26 1.70 28.10
N GLY A 145 -2.14 2.39 27.90
CA GLY A 145 -1.46 3.23 28.90
C GLY A 145 -0.52 2.47 29.85
N ASP A 146 -0.43 1.14 29.77
CA ASP A 146 0.48 0.32 30.57
C ASP A 146 1.75 -0.02 29.79
N VAL A 147 2.92 0.19 30.41
CA VAL A 147 4.21 -0.18 29.81
C VAL A 147 4.37 -1.71 29.84
N VAL A 148 4.35 -2.34 28.67
CA VAL A 148 4.45 -3.81 28.50
C VAL A 148 5.86 -4.29 28.15
N ASP A 149 6.72 -3.42 27.66
CA ASP A 149 8.14 -3.72 27.42
C ASP A 149 8.98 -2.45 27.53
N ASP A 150 10.06 -2.50 28.30
CA ASP A 150 11.04 -1.42 28.48
C ASP A 150 12.50 -1.90 28.25
N GLY A 151 12.67 -3.08 27.65
CA GLY A 151 13.95 -3.77 27.50
C GLY A 151 14.44 -4.50 28.77
N GLY A 152 13.65 -4.47 29.86
CA GLY A 152 13.90 -5.14 31.12
C GLY A 152 13.13 -6.46 31.26
N THR A 153 12.00 -6.41 31.95
CA THR A 153 11.12 -7.58 32.19
C THR A 153 9.82 -7.39 31.43
N PRO A 154 9.72 -7.89 30.18
CA PRO A 154 8.53 -7.70 29.38
C PRO A 154 7.33 -8.44 29.97
N THR A 155 6.15 -7.83 29.89
CA THR A 155 4.86 -8.48 30.11
C THR A 155 4.74 -9.64 29.12
N PRO A 156 4.36 -10.85 29.56
CA PRO A 156 4.22 -12.00 28.67
C PRO A 156 3.05 -11.79 27.69
N PRO A 157 3.06 -12.42 26.49
CA PRO A 157 2.07 -12.20 25.43
C PRO A 157 0.61 -12.31 25.89
N GLU A 158 0.31 -13.27 26.75
CA GLU A 158 -1.04 -13.54 27.27
C GLU A 158 -1.60 -12.43 28.16
N ASP A 159 -0.75 -11.55 28.70
CA ASP A 159 -1.13 -10.47 29.63
C ASP A 159 -1.00 -9.08 28.96
N ARG A 160 -0.95 -9.00 27.63
CA ARG A 160 -0.77 -7.72 26.89
C ARG A 160 -2.03 -7.13 26.28
N ASP A 161 -3.17 -7.82 26.38
CA ASP A 161 -4.45 -7.40 25.76
C ASP A 161 -4.33 -7.11 24.25
N VAL A 162 -3.50 -7.90 23.55
CA VAL A 162 -3.25 -7.79 22.11
C VAL A 162 -3.78 -9.03 21.36
N GLY A 163 -4.58 -8.81 20.32
CA GLY A 163 -5.01 -9.84 19.39
C GLY A 163 -4.04 -9.96 18.21
N LEU A 164 -3.78 -11.17 17.71
CA LEU A 164 -2.85 -11.39 16.58
C LEU A 164 -3.45 -12.28 15.49
N VAL A 165 -3.58 -11.74 14.28
CA VAL A 165 -3.88 -12.47 13.06
C VAL A 165 -2.60 -12.79 12.32
N PHE A 166 -2.24 -14.07 12.30
CA PHE A 166 -1.05 -14.58 11.61
C PHE A 166 -1.24 -14.61 10.09
N GLN A 167 -0.13 -14.50 9.35
CA GLN A 167 -0.06 -14.60 7.89
C GLN A 167 -0.71 -15.89 7.34
N GLU A 168 -0.49 -17.05 7.97
CA GLU A 168 -1.08 -18.33 7.57
C GLU A 168 -2.43 -18.62 8.25
N PHE A 169 -3.06 -17.61 8.86
CA PHE A 169 -4.30 -17.66 9.66
C PHE A 169 -4.19 -18.49 10.95
N ALA A 170 -3.32 -19.50 10.99
CA ALA A 170 -3.04 -20.38 12.12
C ALA A 170 -4.31 -20.95 12.79
N LEU A 171 -5.33 -21.32 12.01
CA LEU A 171 -6.55 -21.94 12.52
C LEU A 171 -6.24 -23.35 13.05
N PHE A 172 -6.88 -23.73 14.15
CA PHE A 172 -6.75 -25.05 14.74
C PHE A 172 -7.53 -26.08 13.88
N PRO A 173 -6.85 -27.02 13.20
CA PRO A 173 -7.51 -27.87 12.22
C PRO A 173 -8.43 -28.94 12.84
N HIS A 174 -8.28 -29.17 14.14
CA HIS A 174 -9.05 -30.15 14.92
C HIS A 174 -10.27 -29.52 15.61
N LEU A 175 -10.43 -28.21 15.51
CA LEU A 175 -11.57 -27.47 16.03
C LEU A 175 -12.47 -27.04 14.86
N SER A 176 -13.77 -27.00 15.10
CA SER A 176 -14.76 -26.36 14.22
C SER A 176 -14.52 -24.85 14.11
N VAL A 177 -15.26 -24.18 13.24
CA VAL A 177 -15.21 -22.73 13.09
C VAL A 177 -15.64 -22.02 14.37
N ALA A 178 -16.74 -22.45 15.00
CA ALA A 178 -17.22 -21.87 16.26
C ALA A 178 -16.20 -22.10 17.38
N GLU A 179 -15.64 -23.30 17.51
CA GLU A 179 -14.60 -23.60 18.51
C GLU A 179 -13.31 -22.82 18.26
N ASN A 180 -12.95 -22.55 17.00
CA ASN A 180 -11.81 -21.67 16.69
C ASN A 180 -12.05 -20.25 17.19
N VAL A 181 -13.25 -19.69 16.97
CA VAL A 181 -13.59 -18.33 17.40
C VAL A 181 -13.67 -18.24 18.92
N ALA A 182 -14.29 -19.21 19.58
CA ALA A 182 -14.44 -19.26 21.03
C ALA A 182 -13.14 -19.54 21.80
N PHE A 183 -12.08 -20.00 21.13
CA PHE A 183 -10.87 -20.52 21.77
C PHE A 183 -10.18 -19.54 22.74
N GLY A 184 -10.24 -18.24 22.45
CA GLY A 184 -9.60 -17.20 23.27
C GLY A 184 -10.45 -16.70 24.45
N LEU A 185 -11.65 -17.24 24.65
CA LEU A 185 -12.55 -16.81 25.72
C LEU A 185 -12.28 -17.61 27.01
N ASP A 186 -12.39 -16.96 28.18
CA ASP A 186 -12.10 -17.58 29.49
C ASP A 186 -12.98 -18.80 29.82
N ASP A 187 -14.26 -18.73 29.46
CA ASP A 187 -15.25 -19.80 29.65
C ASP A 187 -15.97 -20.08 28.33
N PRO A 188 -15.34 -20.86 27.42
CA PRO A 188 -15.83 -21.06 26.06
C PRO A 188 -17.16 -21.83 26.00
N ASP A 189 -17.50 -22.57 27.07
CA ASP A 189 -18.76 -23.32 27.19
C ASP A 189 -19.91 -22.48 27.81
N SER A 190 -19.65 -21.22 28.13
CA SER A 190 -20.65 -20.32 28.70
C SER A 190 -21.64 -19.83 27.64
N ALA A 191 -22.88 -19.55 28.08
CA ALA A 191 -23.88 -18.90 27.22
C ALA A 191 -23.49 -17.46 26.79
N GLU A 192 -22.48 -16.88 27.45
CA GLU A 192 -21.86 -15.62 27.01
C GLU A 192 -20.94 -15.87 25.82
N ALA A 193 -20.04 -16.85 25.93
CA ALA A 193 -19.13 -17.23 24.87
C ALA A 193 -19.85 -17.72 23.62
N GLU A 194 -20.91 -18.52 23.77
CA GLU A 194 -21.75 -18.96 22.65
C GLU A 194 -22.36 -17.77 21.90
N ARG A 195 -22.91 -16.80 22.63
CA ARG A 195 -23.53 -15.61 22.03
C ARG A 195 -22.50 -14.74 21.34
N ARG A 196 -21.40 -14.44 22.01
CA ARG A 196 -20.30 -13.66 21.46
C ARG A 196 -19.71 -14.30 20.20
N THR A 197 -19.55 -15.62 20.22
CA THR A 197 -19.12 -16.39 19.05
C THR A 197 -20.12 -16.27 17.89
N SER A 198 -21.41 -16.39 18.18
CA SER A 198 -22.47 -16.20 17.18
C SER A 198 -22.43 -14.79 16.58
N ASP A 199 -22.37 -13.75 17.42
CA ASP A 199 -22.34 -12.35 17.01
C ASP A 199 -21.12 -12.06 16.12
N LEU A 200 -19.94 -12.60 16.47
CA LEU A 200 -18.73 -12.46 15.65
C LEU A 200 -18.82 -13.23 14.34
N LEU A 201 -19.43 -14.42 14.33
CA LEU A 201 -19.67 -15.16 13.09
C LEU A 201 -20.65 -14.42 12.18
N GLU A 202 -21.66 -13.74 12.74
CA GLU A 202 -22.55 -12.88 11.97
C GLU A 202 -21.82 -11.66 11.38
N LEU A 203 -21.02 -10.96 12.19
CA LEU A 203 -20.21 -9.80 11.78
C LEU A 203 -19.33 -10.12 10.56
N VAL A 204 -18.67 -11.29 10.60
CA VAL A 204 -17.79 -11.73 9.51
C VAL A 204 -18.53 -12.48 8.39
N GLY A 205 -19.87 -12.52 8.41
CA GLY A 205 -20.70 -13.11 7.36
C GLY A 205 -20.59 -14.64 7.26
N LEU A 206 -20.35 -15.32 8.37
CA LEU A 206 -20.15 -16.77 8.52
C LEU A 206 -21.06 -17.42 9.58
N GLY A 207 -22.21 -16.82 9.91
CA GLY A 207 -23.16 -17.37 10.90
C GLY A 207 -23.50 -18.86 10.70
N ASP A 208 -23.74 -19.29 9.45
CA ASP A 208 -24.09 -20.68 9.10
C ASP A 208 -22.88 -21.64 9.01
N TYR A 209 -21.68 -21.19 9.39
CA TYR A 209 -20.43 -21.95 9.20
C TYR A 209 -19.89 -22.56 10.49
N GLY A 210 -20.52 -22.30 11.65
CA GLY A 210 -20.01 -22.69 12.97
C GLY A 210 -19.54 -24.15 13.08
N ASP A 211 -20.32 -25.10 12.57
CA ASP A 211 -20.02 -26.54 12.65
C ASP A 211 -18.97 -27.05 11.64
N ARG A 212 -18.51 -26.20 10.71
CA ARG A 212 -17.59 -26.63 9.65
C ARG A 212 -16.16 -26.77 10.15
N SER A 213 -15.36 -27.58 9.46
CA SER A 213 -13.91 -27.60 9.68
C SER A 213 -13.23 -26.45 8.93
N PRO A 214 -12.13 -25.88 9.44
CA PRO A 214 -11.29 -24.93 8.71
C PRO A 214 -10.81 -25.42 7.33
N ALA A 215 -10.69 -26.73 7.14
CA ALA A 215 -10.31 -27.34 5.88
C ALA A 215 -11.38 -27.19 4.78
N ASP A 216 -12.65 -27.01 5.17
CA ASP A 216 -13.79 -26.86 4.25
C ASP A 216 -14.02 -25.40 3.81
N LEU A 217 -13.18 -24.47 4.29
CA LEU A 217 -13.28 -23.05 4.03
C LEU A 217 -12.37 -22.61 2.86
N SER A 218 -12.82 -21.61 2.10
CA SER A 218 -11.96 -20.85 1.19
C SER A 218 -10.95 -19.98 1.94
N GLY A 219 -9.93 -19.46 1.25
CA GLY A 219 -8.91 -18.58 1.85
C GLY A 219 -9.49 -17.36 2.57
N GLY A 220 -10.42 -16.64 1.92
CA GLY A 220 -11.06 -15.47 2.52
C GLY A 220 -11.99 -15.81 3.68
N GLN A 221 -12.62 -17.00 3.66
CA GLN A 221 -13.39 -17.50 4.80
C GLN A 221 -12.46 -17.82 5.98
N ARG A 222 -11.33 -18.49 5.76
CA ARG A 222 -10.34 -18.75 6.83
C ARG A 222 -9.80 -17.47 7.44
N GLN A 223 -9.52 -16.46 6.61
CA GLN A 223 -9.07 -15.15 7.08
C GLN A 223 -10.11 -14.50 8.01
N ARG A 224 -11.39 -14.51 7.62
CA ARG A 224 -12.49 -13.99 8.43
C ARG A 224 -12.69 -14.73 9.74
N VAL A 225 -12.52 -16.05 9.75
CA VAL A 225 -12.53 -16.85 10.99
C VAL A 225 -11.33 -16.48 11.88
N ALA A 226 -10.14 -16.30 11.32
CA ALA A 226 -8.96 -15.91 12.09
C ALA A 226 -9.10 -14.50 12.68
N LEU A 227 -9.73 -13.58 11.94
CA LEU A 227 -10.10 -12.25 12.41
C LEU A 227 -11.11 -12.34 13.56
N ALA A 228 -12.22 -13.05 13.37
CA ALA A 228 -13.23 -13.26 14.41
C ALA A 228 -12.64 -13.87 15.70
N ARG A 229 -11.78 -14.89 15.58
CA ARG A 229 -11.06 -15.46 16.74
C ARG A 229 -10.21 -14.44 17.47
N SER A 230 -9.55 -13.54 16.76
CA SER A 230 -8.66 -12.56 17.36
C SER A 230 -9.43 -11.39 17.99
N LEU A 231 -10.67 -11.13 17.54
CA LEU A 231 -11.59 -10.16 18.11
C LEU A 231 -12.38 -10.74 19.32
N ALA A 232 -12.46 -12.06 19.44
CA ALA A 232 -13.22 -12.70 20.49
C ALA A 232 -12.80 -12.27 21.91
N PRO A 233 -11.52 -12.11 22.26
CA PRO A 233 -11.14 -11.68 23.61
C PRO A 233 -11.33 -10.18 23.93
N GLU A 234 -11.81 -9.35 22.99
CA GLU A 234 -11.84 -7.87 23.15
C GLU A 234 -10.46 -7.25 23.38
N PRO A 235 -9.47 -7.49 22.50
CA PRO A 235 -8.15 -6.89 22.68
C PRO A 235 -8.21 -5.36 22.50
N ASP A 236 -7.38 -4.65 23.24
CA ASP A 236 -7.18 -3.21 23.07
C ASP A 236 -6.58 -2.90 21.69
N VAL A 237 -5.70 -3.79 21.19
CA VAL A 237 -5.04 -3.66 19.90
C VAL A 237 -5.08 -4.96 19.11
N LEU A 238 -5.52 -4.88 17.87
CA LEU A 238 -5.46 -5.99 16.92
C LEU A 238 -4.27 -5.85 15.96
N LEU A 239 -3.44 -6.89 15.88
CA LEU A 239 -2.28 -6.96 14.98
C LEU A 239 -2.56 -7.85 13.78
N LEU A 240 -2.25 -7.38 12.58
CA LEU A 240 -2.46 -8.08 11.31
C LEU A 240 -1.12 -8.26 10.57
N ASP A 241 -0.56 -9.47 10.56
CA ASP A 241 0.74 -9.76 9.91
C ASP A 241 0.53 -10.28 8.47
N GLU A 242 0.74 -9.41 7.48
CA GLU A 242 0.55 -9.66 6.04
C GLU A 242 -0.78 -10.38 5.69
N PRO A 243 -1.93 -9.81 6.11
CA PRO A 243 -3.21 -10.52 6.16
C PRO A 243 -3.72 -11.03 4.79
N PHE A 244 -3.30 -10.43 3.67
CA PHE A 244 -3.76 -10.83 2.33
C PHE A 244 -2.68 -11.48 1.44
N SER A 245 -1.45 -11.66 1.95
CA SER A 245 -0.31 -12.17 1.17
C SER A 245 -0.57 -13.56 0.56
N ASN A 246 -1.32 -14.41 1.25
CA ASN A 246 -1.62 -15.79 0.85
C ASN A 246 -2.84 -15.95 -0.06
N LEU A 247 -3.51 -14.86 -0.46
CA LEU A 247 -4.70 -14.89 -1.31
C LEU A 247 -4.36 -14.64 -2.78
N ASP A 248 -5.24 -15.05 -3.70
CA ASP A 248 -5.13 -14.63 -5.11
C ASP A 248 -5.55 -13.17 -5.30
N VAL A 249 -5.10 -12.53 -6.37
CA VAL A 249 -5.30 -11.09 -6.63
C VAL A 249 -6.79 -10.68 -6.56
N SER A 250 -7.69 -11.46 -7.15
CA SER A 250 -9.12 -11.11 -7.19
C SER A 250 -9.80 -11.23 -5.83
N LEU A 251 -9.34 -12.18 -5.02
CA LEU A 251 -9.81 -12.36 -3.65
C LEU A 251 -9.20 -11.31 -2.72
N ARG A 252 -7.93 -10.91 -2.91
CA ARG A 252 -7.28 -9.86 -2.11
C ARG A 252 -8.06 -8.57 -2.10
N VAL A 253 -8.44 -8.05 -3.28
CA VAL A 253 -9.16 -6.77 -3.39
C VAL A 253 -10.47 -6.82 -2.61
N ARG A 254 -11.28 -7.87 -2.79
CA ARG A 254 -12.54 -8.05 -2.05
C ARG A 254 -12.32 -8.21 -0.55
N MET A 255 -11.26 -8.93 -0.17
CA MET A 255 -10.95 -9.14 1.24
C MET A 255 -10.43 -7.89 1.94
N ARG A 256 -9.74 -6.97 1.24
CA ARG A 256 -9.32 -5.67 1.78
C ARG A 256 -10.53 -4.86 2.25
N GLU A 257 -11.51 -4.71 1.36
CA GLU A 257 -12.76 -3.99 1.65
C GLU A 257 -13.53 -4.66 2.81
N GLU A 258 -13.64 -5.98 2.77
CA GLU A 258 -14.37 -6.73 3.79
C GLU A 258 -13.70 -6.70 5.16
N VAL A 259 -12.37 -6.82 5.24
CA VAL A 259 -11.65 -6.69 6.50
C VAL A 259 -11.75 -5.27 7.05
N LYS A 260 -11.60 -4.25 6.20
CA LYS A 260 -11.79 -2.86 6.61
C LYS A 260 -13.16 -2.65 7.24
N ARG A 261 -14.22 -3.09 6.56
CA ARG A 261 -15.60 -3.04 7.05
C ARG A 261 -15.75 -3.72 8.42
N ILE A 262 -15.21 -4.93 8.57
CA ILE A 262 -15.29 -5.67 9.84
C ILE A 262 -14.59 -4.92 10.97
N LEU A 263 -13.40 -4.35 10.72
CA LEU A 263 -12.65 -3.60 11.73
C LEU A 263 -13.39 -2.32 12.13
N GLU A 264 -13.94 -1.57 11.16
CA GLU A 264 -14.74 -0.37 11.38
C GLU A 264 -16.02 -0.70 12.17
N GLU A 265 -16.75 -1.76 11.82
CA GLU A 265 -17.96 -2.20 12.52
C GLU A 265 -17.66 -2.72 13.93
N ALA A 266 -16.48 -3.33 14.14
CA ALA A 266 -16.02 -3.77 15.46
C ALA A 266 -15.51 -2.62 16.34
N GLY A 267 -15.14 -1.47 15.75
CA GLY A 267 -14.61 -0.31 16.47
C GLY A 267 -13.27 -0.57 17.15
N VAL A 268 -12.44 -1.45 16.59
CA VAL A 268 -11.16 -1.86 17.21
C VAL A 268 -9.98 -1.03 16.70
N THR A 269 -9.01 -0.79 17.58
CA THR A 269 -7.70 -0.26 17.19
C THR A 269 -6.86 -1.34 16.52
N ALA A 270 -6.23 -1.03 15.39
CA ALA A 270 -5.50 -2.05 14.64
C ALA A 270 -4.16 -1.57 14.07
N VAL A 271 -3.17 -2.46 14.09
CA VAL A 271 -1.90 -2.31 13.38
C VAL A 271 -1.74 -3.40 12.35
N SER A 272 -1.62 -3.00 11.09
CA SER A 272 -1.34 -3.93 9.99
C SER A 272 0.10 -3.82 9.51
N VAL A 273 0.66 -4.93 9.04
CA VAL A 273 1.95 -4.99 8.38
C VAL A 273 1.75 -5.51 6.97
N THR A 274 2.26 -4.77 5.98
CA THR A 274 2.30 -5.25 4.59
C THR A 274 3.49 -4.69 3.84
N HIS A 275 3.83 -5.35 2.74
CA HIS A 275 4.76 -4.84 1.73
C HIS A 275 4.02 -4.39 0.45
N ASP A 276 2.70 -4.54 0.40
CA ASP A 276 1.84 -4.14 -0.71
C ASP A 276 1.33 -2.71 -0.48
N GLN A 277 1.66 -1.82 -1.43
CA GLN A 277 1.33 -0.40 -1.33
C GLN A 277 -0.17 -0.15 -1.50
N GLU A 278 -0.82 -0.88 -2.41
CA GLU A 278 -2.25 -0.71 -2.65
C GLU A 278 -3.06 -1.15 -1.43
N GLU A 279 -2.61 -2.20 -0.75
CA GLU A 279 -3.19 -2.63 0.52
C GLU A 279 -3.12 -1.50 1.56
N ALA A 280 -1.92 -1.02 1.87
CA ALA A 280 -1.72 0.02 2.88
C ALA A 280 -2.50 1.30 2.58
N LEU A 281 -2.53 1.72 1.31
CA LEU A 281 -3.20 2.96 0.91
C LEU A 281 -4.74 2.83 0.83
N SER A 282 -5.28 1.61 0.72
CA SER A 282 -6.74 1.42 0.54
C SER A 282 -7.49 1.20 1.86
N ILE A 283 -6.88 0.52 2.83
CA ILE A 283 -7.58 0.14 4.06
C ILE A 283 -7.30 1.07 5.23
N SER A 284 -6.14 1.74 5.26
CA SER A 284 -5.66 2.41 6.47
C SER A 284 -6.09 3.85 6.62
N ASP A 285 -6.23 4.27 7.88
CA ASP A 285 -6.39 5.68 8.25
C ASP A 285 -5.05 6.41 8.17
N ARG A 286 -3.97 5.73 8.60
CA ARG A 286 -2.59 6.20 8.46
C ARG A 286 -1.65 5.10 8.00
N VAL A 287 -0.62 5.51 7.29
CA VAL A 287 0.47 4.66 6.82
C VAL A 287 1.77 5.16 7.43
N ALA A 288 2.47 4.26 8.12
CA ALA A 288 3.82 4.48 8.61
C ALA A 288 4.80 3.79 7.66
N VAL A 289 5.53 4.57 6.87
CA VAL A 289 6.53 4.06 5.92
C VAL A 289 7.82 3.75 6.66
N VAL A 290 8.23 2.49 6.64
CA VAL A 290 9.39 1.96 7.36
C VAL A 290 10.53 1.63 6.40
N ASN A 291 11.72 2.16 6.69
CA ASN A 291 12.95 1.92 5.96
C ASN A 291 14.11 1.65 6.93
N ASP A 292 14.90 0.61 6.67
CA ASP A 292 16.07 0.25 7.50
C ASP A 292 15.82 0.30 9.02
N GLY A 293 14.64 -0.19 9.46
CA GLY A 293 14.25 -0.26 10.86
C GLY A 293 13.78 1.06 11.48
N ARG A 294 13.55 2.11 10.67
CA ARG A 294 13.08 3.43 11.10
C ARG A 294 11.80 3.81 10.37
N VAL A 295 10.97 4.61 11.02
CA VAL A 295 9.84 5.28 10.37
C VAL A 295 10.36 6.52 9.65
N GLU A 296 10.15 6.57 8.33
CA GLU A 296 10.52 7.70 7.45
C GLU A 296 9.43 8.77 7.42
N GLN A 297 8.16 8.32 7.46
CA GLN A 297 6.99 9.19 7.41
C GLN A 297 5.78 8.45 7.98
N VAL A 298 4.93 9.20 8.70
CA VAL A 298 3.59 8.76 9.06
C VAL A 298 2.60 9.82 8.60
N GLY A 299 1.50 9.40 8.00
CA GLY A 299 0.42 10.30 7.58
C GLY A 299 -0.73 9.51 7.00
N SER A 300 -1.80 10.20 6.62
CA SER A 300 -2.88 9.59 5.83
C SER A 300 -2.36 9.07 4.48
N PRO A 301 -3.05 8.10 3.85
CA PRO A 301 -2.68 7.60 2.52
C PRO A 301 -2.45 8.71 1.48
N GLY A 302 -3.30 9.75 1.48
CA GLY A 302 -3.16 10.91 0.60
C GLY A 302 -1.89 11.71 0.91
N GLU A 303 -1.62 12.02 2.18
CA GLU A 303 -0.43 12.79 2.57
C GLU A 303 0.88 12.08 2.23
N VAL A 304 1.00 10.78 2.53
CA VAL A 304 2.24 10.04 2.24
C VAL A 304 2.48 9.87 0.74
N PHE A 305 1.40 9.83 -0.05
CA PHE A 305 1.48 9.69 -1.50
C PHE A 305 1.73 11.03 -2.20
N GLU A 306 0.98 12.06 -1.87
CA GLU A 306 1.03 13.37 -2.53
C GLU A 306 2.19 14.23 -2.01
N ASN A 307 2.50 14.13 -0.71
CA ASN A 307 3.53 14.93 -0.04
C ASN A 307 4.58 14.04 0.67
N PRO A 308 5.31 13.20 -0.08
CA PRO A 308 6.36 12.36 0.50
C PRO A 308 7.52 13.19 1.07
N THR A 309 7.89 12.96 2.33
CA THR A 309 8.94 13.73 3.04
C THR A 309 10.36 13.42 2.55
N SER A 310 10.56 12.24 1.95
CA SER A 310 11.86 11.82 1.45
C SER A 310 11.76 11.20 0.06
N ARG A 311 12.87 11.27 -0.69
CA ARG A 311 13.00 10.63 -2.00
C ARG A 311 12.75 9.12 -1.93
N PHE A 312 13.11 8.49 -0.81
CA PHE A 312 12.80 7.08 -0.57
C PHE A 312 11.30 6.87 -0.54
N VAL A 313 10.56 7.61 0.28
CA VAL A 313 9.09 7.48 0.39
C VAL A 313 8.44 7.72 -0.97
N ALA A 314 8.85 8.76 -1.70
CA ALA A 314 8.34 9.05 -3.04
C ALA A 314 8.59 7.92 -4.05
N SER A 315 9.81 7.38 -4.05
CA SER A 315 10.20 6.27 -4.94
C SER A 315 9.53 4.96 -4.56
N PHE A 316 9.24 4.79 -3.27
CA PHE A 316 8.62 3.59 -2.73
C PHE A 316 7.11 3.61 -2.99
N LEU A 317 6.41 4.73 -2.79
CA LEU A 317 4.95 4.87 -2.93
C LEU A 317 4.50 5.18 -4.37
N GLY A 318 4.74 4.23 -5.26
CA GLY A 318 4.24 4.23 -6.63
C GLY A 318 5.31 4.39 -7.71
N GLN A 319 4.88 4.70 -8.93
CA GLN A 319 5.75 4.76 -10.10
C GLN A 319 6.36 6.15 -10.31
N ALA A 320 7.04 6.68 -9.30
CA ALA A 320 7.68 7.99 -9.36
C ALA A 320 8.83 8.06 -10.40
N SER A 321 8.96 9.24 -11.00
CA SER A 321 10.14 9.70 -11.73
C SER A 321 10.61 11.02 -11.11
N PHE A 322 11.89 11.32 -11.26
CA PHE A 322 12.49 12.56 -10.78
C PHE A 322 12.95 13.35 -11.99
N LEU A 323 12.34 14.51 -12.19
CA LEU A 323 12.64 15.41 -13.30
C LEU A 323 13.59 16.50 -12.81
N PRO A 324 14.85 16.52 -13.27
CA PRO A 324 15.78 17.58 -12.91
C PRO A 324 15.26 18.93 -13.36
N ALA A 325 15.37 19.91 -12.47
CA ALA A 325 14.90 21.26 -12.68
C ALA A 325 15.87 22.30 -12.10
N THR A 326 15.91 23.48 -12.71
CA THR A 326 16.57 24.66 -12.16
C THR A 326 15.52 25.66 -11.75
N VAL A 327 15.52 26.02 -10.48
CA VAL A 327 14.62 27.05 -9.95
C VAL A 327 15.19 28.42 -10.32
N THR A 328 14.36 29.27 -10.91
CA THR A 328 14.66 30.69 -11.16
C THR A 328 13.78 31.56 -10.28
N ASP A 329 13.87 32.89 -10.40
CA ASP A 329 13.04 33.81 -9.62
C ASP A 329 11.53 33.65 -9.94
N GLU A 330 11.18 33.34 -11.20
CA GLU A 330 9.79 33.32 -11.70
C GLU A 330 9.32 31.94 -12.15
N ALA A 331 10.24 31.02 -12.44
CA ALA A 331 9.91 29.74 -13.06
C ALA A 331 10.77 28.57 -12.58
N VAL A 332 10.29 27.36 -12.86
CA VAL A 332 10.98 26.09 -12.72
C VAL A 332 11.29 25.58 -14.13
N GLU A 333 12.58 25.60 -14.47
CA GLU A 333 13.07 25.20 -15.79
C GLU A 333 13.39 23.70 -15.79
N THR A 334 12.73 22.93 -16.66
CA THR A 334 12.91 21.48 -16.78
C THR A 334 13.28 21.09 -18.21
N ALA A 335 13.68 19.84 -18.43
CA ALA A 335 13.92 19.30 -19.76
C ALA A 335 12.66 19.24 -20.66
N VAL A 336 11.46 19.38 -20.07
CA VAL A 336 10.15 19.28 -20.75
C VAL A 336 9.37 20.60 -20.71
N GLY A 337 10.05 21.71 -20.45
CA GLY A 337 9.46 23.06 -20.46
C GLY A 337 9.73 23.88 -19.19
N SER A 338 9.22 25.11 -19.22
CA SER A 338 9.30 26.09 -18.12
C SER A 338 7.92 26.28 -17.50
N TYR A 339 7.84 26.14 -16.17
CA TYR A 339 6.59 26.15 -15.41
C TYR A 339 6.62 27.19 -14.29
N HIS A 340 5.47 27.67 -13.85
CA HIS A 340 5.39 28.63 -12.75
C HIS A 340 5.85 28.00 -11.42
N ARG A 341 6.45 28.80 -10.52
CA ARG A 341 6.99 28.28 -9.24
C ARG A 341 5.93 27.69 -8.32
N ASP A 342 4.70 28.19 -8.40
CA ASP A 342 3.56 27.69 -7.62
C ASP A 342 3.21 26.22 -7.91
N LEU A 343 3.76 25.65 -8.99
CA LEU A 343 3.71 24.22 -9.26
C LEU A 343 4.38 23.39 -8.15
N LEU A 344 5.39 23.92 -7.47
CA LEU A 344 6.15 23.18 -6.46
C LEU A 344 5.69 23.50 -5.03
N THR A 345 5.41 22.46 -4.25
CA THR A 345 4.98 22.60 -2.85
C THR A 345 6.11 23.15 -1.98
N GLY A 346 5.83 24.21 -1.20
CA GLY A 346 6.74 24.71 -0.17
C GLY A 346 8.05 25.35 -0.68
N LEU A 347 8.14 25.68 -1.97
CA LEU A 347 9.34 26.29 -2.55
C LEU A 347 9.41 27.80 -2.21
N GLY A 348 10.15 28.16 -1.16
CA GLY A 348 10.36 29.56 -0.78
C GLY A 348 11.28 30.35 -1.72
N ASP A 349 11.32 31.68 -1.57
CA ASP A 349 12.12 32.60 -2.41
C ASP A 349 13.64 32.40 -2.32
N GLY A 350 14.12 31.73 -1.27
CA GLY A 350 15.55 31.46 -1.06
C GLY A 350 16.17 30.41 -2.00
N TYR A 351 15.37 29.76 -2.85
CA TYR A 351 15.82 28.67 -3.71
C TYR A 351 16.10 29.08 -5.16
N ALA A 352 15.99 30.37 -5.51
CA ALA A 352 16.37 30.86 -6.84
C ALA A 352 17.84 30.52 -7.15
N GLY A 353 18.07 29.92 -8.32
CA GLY A 353 19.36 29.43 -8.78
C GLY A 353 19.74 28.02 -8.30
N SER A 354 18.88 27.34 -7.52
CA SER A 354 19.15 25.97 -7.07
C SER A 354 18.71 24.91 -8.08
N SER A 355 19.42 23.79 -8.08
CA SER A 355 19.04 22.57 -8.81
C SER A 355 18.22 21.66 -7.89
N VAL A 356 17.06 21.24 -8.37
CA VAL A 356 16.10 20.40 -7.66
C VAL A 356 15.63 19.28 -8.56
N ASP A 357 15.20 18.18 -7.96
CA ASP A 357 14.53 17.08 -8.64
C ASP A 357 13.03 17.17 -8.31
N VAL A 358 12.21 17.44 -9.32
CA VAL A 358 10.75 17.49 -9.19
C VAL A 358 10.20 16.06 -9.23
N LEU A 359 9.39 15.71 -8.24
CA LEU A 359 8.65 14.45 -8.24
C LEU A 359 7.53 14.52 -9.29
N VAL A 360 7.55 13.59 -10.24
CA VAL A 360 6.48 13.44 -11.22
C VAL A 360 6.04 11.98 -11.27
N ARG A 361 4.74 11.76 -11.19
CA ARG A 361 4.08 10.47 -11.34
C ARG A 361 3.67 10.27 -12.81
N PRO A 362 3.33 9.04 -13.23
CA PRO A 362 3.01 8.78 -14.62
C PRO A 362 1.82 9.59 -15.14
N ASP A 363 0.87 9.92 -14.26
CA ASP A 363 -0.31 10.73 -14.52
C ASP A 363 -0.04 12.25 -14.58
N ASP A 364 1.11 12.71 -14.07
CA ASP A 364 1.53 14.12 -14.17
C ASP A 364 2.08 14.49 -15.54
N LEU A 365 2.41 13.49 -16.37
CA LEU A 365 3.10 13.66 -17.64
C LEU A 365 2.30 13.09 -18.80
N ARG A 366 2.15 13.89 -19.85
CA ARG A 366 1.53 13.47 -21.11
C ARG A 366 2.56 13.41 -22.23
N ALA A 367 2.69 12.25 -22.87
CA ALA A 367 3.47 12.10 -24.09
C ALA A 367 2.58 12.31 -25.33
N THR A 368 3.08 13.05 -26.32
CA THR A 368 2.39 13.26 -27.60
C THR A 368 3.38 13.00 -28.75
N PRO A 369 3.06 12.11 -29.70
CA PRO A 369 3.90 11.90 -30.88
C PRO A 369 4.17 13.20 -31.64
N THR A 370 5.42 13.40 -32.03
CA THR A 370 5.85 14.63 -32.69
C THR A 370 6.97 14.36 -33.70
N ALA A 371 7.39 15.38 -34.46
CA ALA A 371 8.55 15.28 -35.33
C ALA A 371 9.85 15.30 -34.50
N GLU A 372 10.92 14.64 -34.97
CA GLU A 372 12.20 14.53 -34.24
C GLU A 372 12.80 15.89 -33.80
N GLY A 373 12.54 16.97 -34.54
CA GLY A 373 13.05 18.31 -34.21
C GLY A 373 12.32 18.99 -33.06
N ASP A 374 11.11 18.56 -32.73
CA ASP A 374 10.24 19.12 -31.69
C ASP A 374 10.05 18.14 -30.52
N ALA A 375 10.83 17.06 -30.48
CA ALA A 375 10.71 16.00 -29.49
C ALA A 375 11.54 16.30 -28.23
N ASP A 376 10.90 16.19 -27.08
CA ASP A 376 11.58 16.25 -25.77
C ASP A 376 12.27 14.92 -25.43
N GLY A 377 11.87 13.83 -26.10
CA GLY A 377 12.46 12.51 -25.91
C GLY A 377 11.95 11.44 -26.87
N THR A 378 12.26 10.18 -26.55
CA THR A 378 11.89 9.01 -27.35
C THR A 378 11.31 7.91 -26.46
N VAL A 379 10.27 7.22 -26.94
CA VAL A 379 9.70 6.05 -26.25
C VAL A 379 10.71 4.91 -26.25
N VAL A 380 11.12 4.44 -25.07
CA VAL A 380 12.10 3.36 -24.91
C VAL A 380 11.50 2.04 -24.44
N ARG A 381 10.31 2.11 -23.82
CA ARG A 381 9.58 0.93 -23.35
C ARG A 381 8.09 1.25 -23.28
N ARG A 382 7.27 0.27 -23.64
CA ARG A 382 5.82 0.28 -23.48
C ARG A 382 5.41 -0.85 -22.53
N GLN A 383 4.57 -0.54 -21.55
CA GLN A 383 4.02 -1.52 -20.62
C GLN A 383 2.50 -1.43 -20.63
N TYR A 384 1.83 -2.54 -20.95
CA TYR A 384 0.38 -2.66 -20.87
C TYR A 384 -0.03 -3.08 -19.47
N THR A 385 -0.93 -2.32 -18.84
CA THR A 385 -1.45 -2.57 -17.48
C THR A 385 -2.91 -3.03 -17.48
N GLY A 386 -3.51 -3.20 -18.67
CA GLY A 386 -4.92 -3.53 -18.83
C GLY A 386 -5.71 -2.33 -19.37
N PRO A 387 -6.27 -1.45 -18.52
CA PRO A 387 -7.02 -0.28 -18.98
C PRO A 387 -6.13 0.84 -19.55
N SER A 388 -4.82 0.77 -19.33
CA SER A 388 -3.86 1.81 -19.68
C SER A 388 -2.53 1.26 -20.20
N PHE A 389 -1.73 2.17 -20.74
CA PHE A 389 -0.31 1.98 -21.03
C PHE A 389 0.52 2.90 -20.14
N VAL A 390 1.61 2.35 -19.61
CA VAL A 390 2.70 3.16 -19.03
C VAL A 390 3.84 3.18 -20.04
N TYR A 391 4.10 4.35 -20.62
CA TYR A 391 5.20 4.59 -21.54
C TYR A 391 6.41 5.11 -20.78
N HIS A 392 7.58 4.52 -21.01
CA HIS A 392 8.84 5.07 -20.54
C HIS A 392 9.43 5.91 -21.66
N VAL A 393 9.64 7.19 -21.40
CA VAL A 393 10.22 8.15 -22.34
C VAL A 393 11.60 8.52 -21.83
N ARG A 394 12.62 8.33 -22.67
CA ARG A 394 13.96 8.86 -22.41
C ARG A 394 14.01 10.28 -22.98
N LEU A 395 14.11 11.26 -22.11
CA LEU A 395 14.27 12.67 -22.45
C LEU A 395 15.65 12.95 -23.04
N ASN A 396 15.80 14.10 -23.70
CA ASN A 396 17.03 14.53 -24.36
C ASN A 396 18.22 14.70 -23.40
N ASP A 397 17.95 15.00 -22.13
CA ASP A 397 18.96 15.09 -21.05
C ASP A 397 19.39 13.70 -20.52
N GLY A 398 18.76 12.62 -20.97
CA GLY A 398 19.01 11.25 -20.54
C GLY A 398 18.08 10.76 -19.43
N THR A 399 17.29 11.64 -18.82
CA THR A 399 16.31 11.31 -17.78
C THR A 399 15.24 10.38 -18.36
N VAL A 400 14.81 9.37 -17.59
CA VAL A 400 13.71 8.49 -17.99
C VAL A 400 12.49 8.80 -17.15
N VAL A 401 11.45 9.29 -17.80
CA VAL A 401 10.15 9.57 -17.18
C VAL A 401 9.11 8.54 -17.62
N ARG A 402 8.01 8.46 -16.88
CA ARG A 402 6.88 7.58 -17.17
C ARG A 402 5.67 8.43 -17.50
N CYS A 403 4.87 8.02 -18.47
CA CYS A 403 3.64 8.71 -18.87
C CYS A 403 2.51 7.69 -18.96
N LEU A 404 1.40 7.95 -18.27
CA LEU A 404 0.21 7.12 -18.23
C LEU A 404 -0.75 7.55 -19.35
N HIS A 405 -1.15 6.59 -20.17
CA HIS A 405 -2.04 6.80 -21.31
C HIS A 405 -3.15 5.78 -21.34
N ASN A 406 -4.26 6.13 -21.99
CA ASN A 406 -5.36 5.19 -22.17
C ASN A 406 -4.94 4.03 -23.10
N HIS A 407 -5.51 2.84 -22.94
CA HIS A 407 -5.25 1.69 -23.80
C HIS A 407 -5.51 1.94 -25.30
N THR A 408 -6.24 3.00 -25.67
CA THR A 408 -6.47 3.39 -27.08
C THR A 408 -5.35 4.24 -27.68
N GLU A 409 -4.47 4.82 -26.84
CA GLU A 409 -3.34 5.64 -27.29
C GLU A 409 -2.11 4.75 -27.41
N GLU A 410 -1.79 4.33 -28.64
CA GLU A 410 -0.67 3.45 -28.95
C GLU A 410 0.52 4.21 -29.54
N PHE A 411 1.67 4.10 -28.88
CA PHE A 411 2.96 4.59 -29.36
C PHE A 411 3.93 3.42 -29.60
N ASP A 412 4.80 3.57 -30.58
CA ASP A 412 5.83 2.60 -30.92
C ASP A 412 7.14 2.86 -30.15
N VAL A 413 7.89 1.79 -29.87
CA VAL A 413 9.23 1.93 -29.29
C VAL A 413 10.17 2.53 -30.34
N GLY A 414 10.85 3.60 -29.96
CA GLY A 414 11.67 4.42 -30.86
C GLY A 414 10.94 5.64 -31.41
N GLU A 415 9.66 5.83 -31.09
CA GLU A 415 8.89 6.98 -31.55
C GLU A 415 9.29 8.27 -30.81
N PRO A 416 9.57 9.38 -31.53
CA PRO A 416 9.82 10.69 -30.93
C PRO A 416 8.54 11.29 -30.35
N VAL A 417 8.63 11.80 -29.13
CA VAL A 417 7.49 12.37 -28.39
C VAL A 417 7.85 13.70 -27.74
N ALA A 418 6.90 14.63 -27.76
CA ALA A 418 6.88 15.78 -26.87
C ALA A 418 6.28 15.35 -25.53
N VAL A 419 6.84 15.83 -24.43
CA VAL A 419 6.36 15.55 -23.08
C VAL A 419 5.90 16.85 -22.45
N THR A 420 4.70 16.86 -21.89
CA THR A 420 4.15 18.02 -21.21
C THR A 420 3.75 17.65 -19.81
N LEU A 421 4.09 18.49 -18.84
CA LEU A 421 3.59 18.38 -17.48
C LEU A 421 2.15 18.88 -17.43
N VAL A 422 1.24 18.00 -17.02
CA VAL A 422 -0.21 18.22 -16.97
C VAL A 422 -0.78 18.10 -15.56
N ALA A 423 0.10 18.09 -14.54
CA ALA A 423 -0.28 18.03 -13.13
C ALA A 423 -1.30 19.12 -12.77
N ASP A 424 -2.36 18.71 -12.10
CA ASP A 424 -3.44 19.56 -11.58
C ASP A 424 -3.33 19.84 -10.08
N HIS A 425 -2.22 19.40 -9.47
CA HIS A 425 -1.87 19.56 -8.07
C HIS A 425 -0.43 20.06 -7.93
N ALA A 426 -0.07 20.48 -6.71
CA ALA A 426 1.29 20.91 -6.41
C ALA A 426 2.22 19.70 -6.26
N LEU A 427 3.40 19.77 -6.87
CA LEU A 427 4.37 18.68 -6.93
C LEU A 427 5.43 18.83 -5.84
N ALA A 428 5.76 17.71 -5.19
CA ALA A 428 6.89 17.63 -4.28
C ALA A 428 8.22 17.76 -5.04
N TRP A 429 9.27 18.20 -4.34
CA TRP A 429 10.62 18.33 -4.90
C TRP A 429 11.68 17.99 -3.87
N TYR A 430 12.86 17.63 -4.34
CA TYR A 430 14.01 17.28 -3.51
C TYR A 430 15.27 17.99 -4.01
N PRO A 431 16.24 18.29 -3.14
CA PRO A 431 17.55 18.77 -3.59
C PRO A 431 18.21 17.75 -4.55
N SER A 432 18.78 18.24 -5.66
CA SER A 432 19.50 17.39 -6.62
C SER A 432 20.77 16.81 -5.99
N GLN A 433 21.09 15.54 -6.28
CA GLN A 433 22.28 14.85 -5.74
C GLN A 433 23.58 15.17 -6.48
#